data_AF-A0AAD9XVH7-F1
#
_entry.id   AF-A0AAD9XVH7-F1
#
_cell.length_a   1.000
_cell.length_b   1.000
_cell.length_c   1.000
_cell.angle_alpha   90.00
_cell.angle_beta   90.00
_cell.angle_gamma   90.00
#
_symmetry.space_group_name_H-M   'P 1'
#
loop_
_entity.id
_entity.type
_entity.pdbx_description
1 polymer ?
#
loop_
_entity_poly.entity_id
_entity_poly.type
_entity_poly.pdbx_seq_one_letter_code
_entity_poly.pdbx_strand_id
1 'polypeptide(L)'
;MWLHLIVGLLCSWAAAQRNYTNPILWQDLPDIDLIRIGDTYYYSASTFQYSPGAVILRSLPVPSQIVLKSTVGPFGPYEWRWVLQSNGTPVPGTGNPHQGAIVSTPDGVWHYIAHLEAYPGGRIPVLAPIYWDEEGWPHVEFVEDQWATTYPLPLPERPVKPITGIDRFEILGPQYEWNHNPDNTAWAINSGLELRTATVTDDFFRARNTLTHRILGPVSTATIELDYSQMADGDRAGLVLYRYAAAWIGVVKDGDRTKVAMINNIMMIPDDGWHTVNKGDEIDSVEISGGSIWLRLEVGVNWLYNEEGRFSYSTDGVTFQSLGESHQQVNNGILHFLGYRYGVFNYATLARGGAVTVKSFGIHE
;
A
#
# COMPACT_ATOMS: atom_id res chain seq x y z
N MET A 1 65.88 0.63 50.69
CA MET A 1 65.74 1.30 49.39
C MET A 1 64.27 1.19 49.00
N TRP A 2 63.58 2.32 48.89
CA TRP A 2 62.14 2.47 49.12
C TRP A 2 61.26 2.07 47.92
N LEU A 3 60.27 1.22 48.19
CA LEU A 3 59.19 0.79 47.30
C LEU A 3 58.26 1.99 47.00
N HIS A 4 58.12 2.39 45.73
CA HIS A 4 57.16 3.43 45.32
C HIS A 4 55.87 2.78 44.81
N LEU A 5 54.79 2.99 45.55
CA LEU A 5 53.41 2.70 45.18
C LEU A 5 52.91 3.85 44.28
N ILE A 6 52.53 3.58 43.03
CA ILE A 6 51.77 4.52 42.20
C ILE A 6 50.30 4.10 42.29
N VAL A 7 49.50 4.88 43.01
CA VAL A 7 48.04 4.77 43.01
C VAL A 7 47.51 5.55 41.81
N GLY A 8 47.01 4.82 40.80
CA GLY A 8 46.28 5.43 39.69
C GLY A 8 44.89 5.84 40.14
N LEU A 9 44.64 7.15 40.19
CA LEU A 9 43.27 7.69 40.29
C LEU A 9 42.59 7.53 38.92
N LEU A 10 41.75 6.50 38.80
CA LEU A 10 40.73 6.41 37.76
C LEU A 10 39.59 7.37 38.11
N CYS A 11 39.61 8.58 37.56
CA CYS A 11 38.43 9.44 37.53
C CYS A 11 37.47 8.92 36.45
N SER A 12 36.52 8.07 36.84
CA SER A 12 35.36 7.74 36.02
C SER A 12 34.41 8.94 35.97
N TRP A 13 34.39 9.65 34.86
CA TRP A 13 33.30 10.58 34.56
C TRP A 13 32.07 9.78 34.14
N ALA A 14 31.24 9.40 35.10
CA ALA A 14 29.87 9.00 34.80
C ALA A 14 29.09 10.28 34.45
N ALA A 15 28.87 10.54 33.17
CA ALA A 15 27.95 11.59 32.75
C ALA A 15 26.57 11.26 33.33
N ALA A 16 26.07 12.12 34.24
CA ALA A 16 24.74 11.93 34.82
C ALA A 16 23.70 11.95 33.69
N GLN A 17 22.88 10.90 33.63
CA GLN A 17 21.77 10.81 32.69
C GLN A 17 20.80 11.95 32.97
N ARG A 18 20.74 12.94 32.06
CA ARG A 18 19.79 14.03 32.14
C ARG A 18 18.44 13.55 31.63
N ASN A 19 17.40 13.74 32.44
CA ASN A 19 16.03 13.59 31.99
C ASN A 19 15.66 14.80 31.13
N TYR A 20 14.96 14.59 30.01
CA TYR A 20 14.35 15.66 29.24
C TYR A 20 12.84 15.65 29.50
N THR A 21 12.23 16.84 29.51
CA THR A 21 10.78 16.96 29.45
C THR A 21 10.38 16.91 27.98
N ASN A 22 9.35 16.12 27.63
CA ASN A 22 8.89 16.04 26.25
C ASN A 22 8.55 17.45 25.73
N PRO A 23 9.18 17.91 24.64
CA PRO A 23 8.92 19.19 24.01
C PRO A 23 7.61 19.09 23.21
N ILE A 24 6.46 19.18 23.88
CA ILE A 24 5.17 19.05 23.20
C ILE A 24 4.94 20.30 22.34
N LEU A 25 4.92 20.12 21.02
CA LEU A 25 4.47 21.12 20.06
C LEU A 25 2.96 20.96 19.87
N TRP A 26 2.18 21.87 20.47
CA TRP A 26 0.71 21.85 20.41
C TRP A 26 0.19 22.41 19.08
N GLN A 27 0.44 21.70 17.97
CA GLN A 27 0.03 22.07 16.62
C GLN A 27 -0.41 20.82 15.82
N ASP A 28 -1.27 21.00 14.81
CA ASP A 28 -1.73 19.93 13.91
C ASP A 28 -0.74 19.71 12.76
N LEU A 29 0.35 18.98 13.05
CA LEU A 29 1.45 18.69 12.13
C LEU A 29 1.70 17.17 12.02
N PRO A 30 0.87 16.41 11.28
CA PRO A 30 1.02 14.96 11.15
C PRO A 30 2.11 14.54 10.15
N ASP A 31 2.48 13.25 10.19
CA ASP A 31 3.46 12.59 9.30
C ASP A 31 4.86 13.22 9.34
N ILE A 32 5.41 13.30 10.55
CA ILE A 32 6.66 14.01 10.83
C ILE A 32 7.86 13.27 10.24
N ASP A 33 8.70 14.02 9.52
CA ASP A 33 10.09 13.64 9.24
C ASP A 33 11.06 14.69 9.81
N LEU A 34 12.15 14.23 10.43
CA LEU A 34 13.15 15.08 11.07
C LEU A 34 14.53 14.76 10.51
N ILE A 35 15.19 15.77 9.99
CA ILE A 35 16.56 15.66 9.50
C ILE A 35 17.46 16.72 10.15
N ARG A 36 18.75 16.42 10.22
CA ARG A 36 19.78 17.37 10.65
C ARG A 36 20.76 17.60 9.51
N ILE A 37 21.00 18.86 9.15
CA ILE A 37 22.00 19.27 8.17
C ILE A 37 22.93 20.28 8.84
N GLY A 38 24.20 19.90 9.01
CA GLY A 38 25.14 20.66 9.84
C GLY A 38 24.63 20.78 11.28
N ASP A 39 24.49 22.00 11.77
CA ASP A 39 23.95 22.29 13.11
C ASP A 39 22.45 22.66 13.10
N THR A 40 21.81 22.60 11.94
CA THR A 40 20.40 22.94 11.78
C THR A 40 19.52 21.70 11.76
N TYR A 41 18.37 21.76 12.45
CA TYR A 41 17.34 20.74 12.44
C TYR A 41 16.16 21.21 11.58
N TYR A 42 15.78 20.38 10.61
CA TYR A 42 14.61 20.58 9.78
C TYR A 42 13.56 19.54 10.14
N TYR A 43 12.34 20.02 10.25
CA TYR A 43 11.16 19.24 10.54
C TYR A 43 10.20 19.42 9.37
N SER A 44 9.73 18.32 8.78
CA SER A 44 8.75 18.30 7.71
C SER A 44 7.47 17.69 8.23
N ALA A 45 6.31 18.30 7.92
CA ALA A 45 5.02 17.74 8.28
C ALA A 45 3.93 18.14 7.27
N SER A 46 2.92 17.29 7.18
CA SER A 46 1.70 17.54 6.42
C SER A 46 0.85 18.64 7.06
N THR A 47 -0.11 19.17 6.31
CA THR A 47 -1.16 20.05 6.84
C THR A 47 -2.53 19.55 6.38
N PHE A 48 -3.45 19.26 7.31
CA PHE A 48 -4.84 18.82 7.03
C PHE A 48 -5.89 19.87 7.43
N GLN A 49 -5.47 21.11 7.65
CA GLN A 49 -6.21 22.14 8.40
C GLN A 49 -7.64 22.47 7.90
N TYR A 50 -8.11 21.90 6.79
CA TYR A 50 -9.43 22.15 6.19
C TYR A 50 -10.20 20.89 5.70
N SER A 51 -9.98 19.70 6.28
CA SER A 51 -10.78 18.49 5.97
C SER A 51 -11.74 18.13 7.12
N PRO A 52 -13.03 17.72 6.90
CA PRO A 52 -13.73 17.43 5.64
C PRO A 52 -14.73 18.53 5.19
N GLY A 53 -14.78 19.70 5.84
CA GLY A 53 -15.72 20.79 5.53
C GLY A 53 -15.01 22.13 5.26
N ALA A 54 -15.53 22.91 4.31
CA ALA A 54 -14.91 24.14 3.82
C ALA A 54 -15.48 25.43 4.45
N VAL A 55 -14.59 26.35 4.84
CA VAL A 55 -14.91 27.79 4.93
C VAL A 55 -14.73 28.37 3.52
N ILE A 56 -15.73 29.11 3.00
CA ILE A 56 -15.55 29.80 1.72
C ILE A 56 -14.74 31.08 1.93
N LEU A 57 -13.45 30.99 1.62
CA LEU A 57 -12.57 32.10 1.25
C LEU A 57 -11.74 31.65 0.04
N ARG A 58 -11.66 32.50 -0.99
CA ARG A 58 -10.89 32.23 -2.23
C ARG A 58 -9.41 32.55 -1.97
N SER A 59 -8.52 31.56 -2.06
CA SER A 59 -7.07 31.75 -2.20
C SER A 59 -6.53 30.99 -3.40
N LEU A 60 -5.45 31.51 -3.97
CA LEU A 60 -4.55 30.87 -4.96
C LEU A 60 -4.01 29.51 -4.43
N PRO A 61 -3.30 28.68 -5.24
CA PRO A 61 -3.08 27.26 -4.98
C PRO A 61 -2.70 26.97 -3.53
N VAL A 62 -3.46 26.08 -2.88
CA VAL A 62 -3.21 25.69 -1.49
C VAL A 62 -1.81 25.08 -1.43
N PRO A 63 -0.88 25.62 -0.63
CA PRO A 63 0.46 25.06 -0.56
C PRO A 63 0.43 23.71 0.17
N SER A 64 1.20 22.75 -0.32
CA SER A 64 1.03 21.33 -0.02
C SER A 64 2.06 20.78 0.98
N GLN A 65 3.15 21.52 1.25
CA GLN A 65 4.18 21.14 2.22
C GLN A 65 4.80 22.35 2.94
N ILE A 66 4.95 22.26 4.26
CA ILE A 66 5.75 23.19 5.07
C ILE A 66 7.03 22.53 5.60
N VAL A 67 8.04 23.35 5.81
CA VAL A 67 9.24 22.99 6.58
C VAL A 67 9.36 23.94 7.76
N LEU A 68 9.69 23.37 8.90
CA LEU A 68 10.03 24.06 10.13
C LEU A 68 11.56 23.98 10.31
N LYS A 69 12.20 25.11 10.62
CA LYS A 69 13.65 25.22 10.82
C LYS A 69 13.98 25.77 12.20
N SER A 70 14.90 25.13 12.92
CA SER A 70 15.49 25.66 14.14
C SER A 70 17.01 25.65 14.11
N THR A 71 17.61 26.75 14.54
CA THR A 71 19.07 26.96 14.63
C THR A 71 19.61 26.84 16.06
N VAL A 72 18.73 26.66 17.06
CA VAL A 72 19.11 26.61 18.49
C VAL A 72 19.01 25.20 19.08
N GLY A 73 18.51 24.23 18.30
CA GLY A 73 18.43 22.82 18.67
C GLY A 73 17.08 22.18 18.34
N PRO A 74 16.93 20.88 18.62
CA PRO A 74 15.74 20.11 18.23
C PRO A 74 14.46 20.51 18.98
N PHE A 75 14.57 21.32 20.03
CA PHE A 75 13.43 21.78 20.84
C PHE A 75 12.90 23.15 20.43
N GLY A 76 13.48 23.75 19.39
CA GLY A 76 13.05 25.04 18.90
C GLY A 76 13.52 26.24 19.74
N PRO A 77 12.95 27.43 19.51
CA PRO A 77 11.79 27.70 18.63
C PRO A 77 12.06 27.42 17.14
N TYR A 78 10.99 27.22 16.38
CA TYR A 78 11.02 26.95 14.94
C TYR A 78 10.42 28.13 14.15
N GLU A 79 11.11 28.55 13.09
CA GLU A 79 10.51 29.33 11.99
C GLU A 79 9.89 28.33 10.99
N TRP A 80 8.88 28.73 10.23
CA TRP A 80 8.28 27.88 9.20
C TRP A 80 8.13 28.60 7.86
N ARG A 81 8.28 27.85 6.76
CA ARG A 81 8.02 28.30 5.39
C ARG A 81 7.28 27.25 4.56
N TRP A 82 6.54 27.72 3.57
CA TRP A 82 6.06 26.87 2.47
C TRP A 82 7.24 26.53 1.58
N VAL A 83 7.49 25.24 1.38
CA VAL A 83 8.56 24.74 0.50
C VAL A 83 8.01 24.10 -0.77
N LEU A 84 6.70 23.81 -0.78
CA LEU A 84 5.97 23.41 -1.97
C LEU A 84 4.68 24.23 -2.06
N GLN A 85 4.67 25.18 -2.98
CA GLN A 85 3.44 25.77 -3.50
C GLN A 85 2.93 24.83 -4.60
N SER A 86 1.61 24.61 -4.68
CA SER A 86 1.01 23.60 -5.55
C SER A 86 1.24 23.88 -7.04
N ASN A 87 2.41 23.47 -7.54
CA ASN A 87 2.94 23.75 -8.86
C ASN A 87 3.00 22.46 -9.68
N GLY A 88 1.83 22.00 -10.12
CA GLY A 88 1.69 20.90 -11.06
C GLY A 88 1.71 19.49 -10.45
N THR A 89 1.35 18.52 -11.29
CA THR A 89 1.44 17.09 -10.99
C THR A 89 2.07 16.35 -12.17
N PRO A 90 3.07 15.49 -11.94
CA PRO A 90 3.66 14.68 -12.99
C PRO A 90 2.73 13.54 -13.45
N VAL A 91 1.65 13.26 -12.71
CA VAL A 91 0.64 12.26 -13.07
C VAL A 91 -0.74 12.94 -13.11
N PRO A 92 -1.40 12.99 -14.28
CA PRO A 92 -2.72 13.62 -14.37
C PRO A 92 -3.76 12.99 -13.43
N GLY A 93 -4.47 13.82 -12.67
CA GLY A 93 -5.59 13.42 -11.82
C GLY A 93 -5.24 12.93 -10.41
N THR A 94 -4.00 13.09 -9.95
CA THR A 94 -3.53 12.52 -8.66
C THR A 94 -3.26 13.55 -7.56
N GLY A 95 -3.85 14.75 -7.66
CA GLY A 95 -3.55 15.86 -6.76
C GLY A 95 -2.10 16.35 -6.87
N ASN A 96 -1.66 17.18 -5.91
CA ASN A 96 -0.29 17.71 -5.89
C ASN A 96 0.64 16.82 -5.05
N PRO A 97 1.94 16.77 -5.39
CA PRO A 97 2.95 16.18 -4.51
C PRO A 97 2.88 16.79 -3.10
N HIS A 98 3.00 15.96 -2.07
CA HIS A 98 3.06 16.37 -0.66
C HIS A 98 3.65 15.24 0.18
N GLN A 99 3.88 15.49 1.47
CA GLN A 99 4.38 14.49 2.42
C GLN A 99 5.74 13.89 2.00
N GLY A 100 6.17 12.84 2.69
CA GLY A 100 7.44 12.18 2.40
C GLY A 100 8.62 12.92 3.01
N ALA A 101 9.78 12.82 2.35
CA ALA A 101 11.06 13.13 2.95
C ALA A 101 12.04 13.72 1.94
N ILE A 102 12.95 14.57 2.42
CA ILE A 102 14.09 15.02 1.63
C ILE A 102 15.33 14.18 1.95
N VAL A 103 16.12 13.86 0.93
CA VAL A 103 17.27 12.96 1.04
C VAL A 103 18.40 13.43 0.13
N SER A 104 19.64 13.29 0.60
CA SER A 104 20.83 13.58 -0.20
C SER A 104 21.45 12.32 -0.79
N THR A 105 21.95 12.41 -2.00
CA THR A 105 22.89 11.46 -2.58
C THR A 105 24.26 11.54 -1.87
N PRO A 106 25.17 10.55 -2.04
CA PRO A 106 26.50 10.58 -1.43
C PRO A 106 27.39 11.75 -1.86
N ASP A 107 27.14 12.33 -3.03
CA ASP A 107 27.81 13.55 -3.54
C ASP A 107 27.13 14.85 -3.09
N GLY A 108 26.10 14.76 -2.24
CA GLY A 108 25.48 15.92 -1.58
C GLY A 108 24.38 16.60 -2.39
N VAL A 109 23.91 15.99 -3.48
CA VAL A 109 22.76 16.49 -4.26
C VAL A 109 21.47 16.08 -3.55
N TRP A 110 20.60 17.05 -3.29
CA TRP A 110 19.38 16.83 -2.52
C TRP A 110 18.18 16.59 -3.41
N HIS A 111 17.28 15.74 -2.93
CA HIS A 111 16.03 15.43 -3.58
C HIS A 111 14.89 15.40 -2.57
N TYR A 112 13.67 15.62 -3.05
CA TYR A 112 12.44 15.44 -2.31
C TYR A 112 11.67 14.24 -2.87
N ILE A 113 11.48 13.22 -2.02
CA ILE A 113 10.60 12.09 -2.28
C ILE A 113 9.26 12.42 -1.64
N ALA A 114 8.29 12.82 -2.44
CA ALA A 114 6.91 13.06 -2.04
C ALA A 114 6.02 11.88 -2.45
N HIS A 115 4.70 11.98 -2.22
CA HIS A 115 3.74 11.10 -2.88
C HIS A 115 2.55 11.87 -3.45
N LEU A 116 1.81 11.17 -4.33
CA LEU A 116 0.59 11.63 -4.99
C LEU A 116 -0.61 10.80 -4.52
N GLU A 117 -1.80 11.40 -4.50
CA GLU A 117 -3.07 10.71 -4.23
C GLU A 117 -3.63 10.07 -5.51
N ALA A 118 -2.97 9.03 -5.99
CA ALA A 118 -3.34 8.27 -7.19
C ALA A 118 -4.43 7.21 -6.94
N TYR A 119 -5.53 7.60 -6.28
CA TYR A 119 -6.67 6.71 -6.12
C TYR A 119 -7.37 6.46 -7.48
N PRO A 120 -7.91 5.26 -7.70
CA PRO A 120 -8.10 4.16 -6.74
C PRO A 120 -6.85 3.28 -6.46
N GLY A 121 -5.74 3.49 -7.19
CA GLY A 121 -4.47 2.76 -6.99
C GLY A 121 -3.77 3.00 -5.66
N GLY A 122 -4.08 4.12 -4.99
CA GLY A 122 -3.58 4.46 -3.66
C GLY A 122 -2.68 5.68 -3.71
N ARG A 123 -1.53 5.62 -3.01
CA ARG A 123 -0.56 6.71 -2.96
C ARG A 123 0.76 6.25 -3.54
N ILE A 124 1.30 7.00 -4.50
CA ILE A 124 2.49 6.64 -5.26
C ILE A 124 3.62 7.64 -5.05
N PRO A 125 4.88 7.19 -4.92
CA PRO A 125 6.00 8.10 -4.71
C PRO A 125 6.35 8.87 -5.98
N VAL A 126 6.80 10.12 -5.81
CA VAL A 126 7.41 10.96 -6.86
C VAL A 126 8.67 11.62 -6.34
N LEU A 127 9.61 11.88 -7.24
CA LEU A 127 10.93 12.42 -6.92
C LEU A 127 11.18 13.71 -7.70
N ALA A 128 11.74 14.72 -7.04
CA ALA A 128 12.29 15.92 -7.69
C ALA A 128 13.59 16.35 -7.01
N PRO A 129 14.55 16.93 -7.74
CA PRO A 129 15.71 17.57 -7.14
C PRO A 129 15.27 18.81 -6.33
N ILE A 130 16.06 19.13 -5.30
CA ILE A 130 15.90 20.36 -4.52
C ILE A 130 17.22 21.11 -4.40
N TYR A 131 17.13 22.43 -4.26
CA TYR A 131 18.26 23.30 -3.93
C TYR A 131 18.00 24.03 -2.61
N TRP A 132 19.07 24.51 -2.00
CA TRP A 132 19.02 25.31 -0.77
C TRP A 132 19.27 26.79 -1.12
N ASP A 133 18.40 27.68 -0.65
CA ASP A 133 18.64 29.13 -0.78
C ASP A 133 19.74 29.62 0.20
N GLU A 134 20.12 30.90 0.06
CA GLU A 134 21.16 31.52 0.88
C GLU A 134 20.78 31.56 2.37
N GLU A 135 19.48 31.57 2.67
CA GLU A 135 18.93 31.50 4.03
C GLU A 135 18.84 30.06 4.58
N GLY A 136 19.20 29.05 3.79
CA GLY A 136 19.15 27.64 4.17
C GLY A 136 17.74 27.07 4.21
N TRP A 137 16.89 27.40 3.23
CA TRP A 137 15.60 26.75 3.01
C TRP A 137 15.62 25.92 1.73
N PRO A 138 14.97 24.74 1.74
CA PRO A 138 14.90 23.88 0.58
C PRO A 138 13.81 24.33 -0.39
N HIS A 139 14.08 24.23 -1.68
CA HIS A 139 13.16 24.56 -2.78
C HIS A 139 13.18 23.46 -3.83
N VAL A 140 12.02 23.06 -4.32
CA VAL A 140 11.91 22.11 -5.44
C VAL A 140 12.39 22.77 -6.74
N GLU A 141 13.22 22.05 -7.50
CA GLU A 141 13.61 22.45 -8.85
C GLU A 141 12.49 22.10 -9.84
N PHE A 142 11.66 23.09 -10.16
CA PHE A 142 10.62 22.94 -11.17
C PHE A 142 11.17 23.10 -12.60
N VAL A 143 10.51 22.42 -13.55
CA VAL A 143 10.71 22.63 -14.99
C VAL A 143 9.46 23.34 -15.51
N GLU A 144 9.64 24.51 -16.12
CA GLU A 144 8.51 25.35 -16.59
C GLU A 144 7.48 25.63 -15.48
N ASP A 145 7.96 25.93 -14.27
CA ASP A 145 7.16 26.17 -13.06
C ASP A 145 6.24 25.01 -12.65
N GLN A 146 6.55 23.77 -13.07
CA GLN A 146 5.81 22.55 -12.70
C GLN A 146 6.74 21.47 -12.15
N TRP A 147 6.20 20.60 -11.29
CA TRP A 147 6.81 19.31 -10.98
C TRP A 147 6.85 18.46 -12.25
N ALA A 148 8.05 18.25 -12.79
CA ALA A 148 8.22 17.65 -14.10
C ALA A 148 7.94 16.15 -14.11
N THR A 149 7.52 15.63 -15.27
CA THR A 149 7.38 14.19 -15.49
C THR A 149 8.73 13.47 -15.57
N THR A 150 9.81 14.19 -15.89
CA THR A 150 11.16 13.65 -16.02
C THR A 150 12.19 14.58 -15.39
N TYR A 151 13.18 13.97 -14.73
CA TYR A 151 14.37 14.61 -14.19
C TYR A 151 15.60 13.73 -14.49
N PRO A 152 16.83 14.28 -14.48
CA PRO A 152 18.04 13.46 -14.54
C PRO A 152 18.08 12.43 -13.41
N LEU A 153 18.62 11.24 -13.69
CA LEU A 153 18.79 10.22 -12.65
C LEU A 153 19.76 10.73 -11.57
N PRO A 154 19.42 10.60 -10.27
CA PRO A 154 20.28 11.05 -9.18
C PRO A 154 21.55 10.18 -9.01
N LEU A 155 21.47 8.91 -9.44
CA LEU A 155 22.51 7.90 -9.29
C LEU A 155 22.48 6.94 -10.48
N PRO A 156 23.58 6.22 -10.77
CA PRO A 156 23.57 5.15 -11.77
C PRO A 156 22.53 4.07 -11.46
N GLU A 157 21.89 3.55 -12.49
CA GLU A 157 20.88 2.49 -12.36
C GLU A 157 21.46 1.23 -11.73
N ARG A 158 20.65 0.57 -10.89
CA ARG A 158 20.95 -0.74 -10.32
C ARG A 158 19.78 -1.68 -10.61
N PRO A 159 20.00 -2.81 -11.31
CA PRO A 159 18.93 -3.75 -11.55
C PRO A 159 18.46 -4.36 -10.23
N VAL A 160 17.15 -4.42 -10.04
CA VAL A 160 16.48 -5.07 -8.93
C VAL A 160 15.63 -6.23 -9.43
N LYS A 161 15.25 -7.15 -8.55
CA LYS A 161 14.31 -8.22 -8.90
C LYS A 161 12.99 -7.58 -9.35
N PRO A 162 12.45 -7.91 -10.54
CA PRO A 162 11.15 -7.41 -10.96
C PRO A 162 10.05 -7.82 -9.98
N ILE A 163 9.07 -6.94 -9.80
CA ILE A 163 7.84 -7.24 -9.03
C ILE A 163 6.83 -7.98 -9.94
N THR A 164 6.95 -7.83 -11.27
CA THR A 164 6.20 -8.57 -12.28
C THR A 164 6.79 -9.96 -12.53
N GLY A 165 6.00 -10.82 -13.18
CA GLY A 165 6.34 -12.20 -13.47
C GLY A 165 5.53 -13.20 -12.64
N ILE A 166 5.92 -14.47 -12.71
CA ILE A 166 5.21 -15.58 -12.07
C ILE A 166 5.95 -15.97 -10.79
N ASP A 167 5.29 -15.83 -9.64
CA ASP A 167 5.72 -16.43 -8.38
C ASP A 167 5.08 -17.82 -8.23
N ARG A 168 5.88 -18.83 -7.90
CA ARG A 168 5.44 -20.21 -7.62
C ARG A 168 5.46 -20.54 -6.12
N PHE A 169 5.65 -19.52 -5.29
CA PHE A 169 5.70 -19.61 -3.84
C PHE A 169 6.77 -20.60 -3.34
N GLU A 170 8.01 -20.47 -3.79
CA GLU A 170 9.13 -21.19 -3.14
C GLU A 170 9.35 -20.69 -1.70
N ILE A 171 9.12 -19.39 -1.50
CA ILE A 171 9.07 -18.70 -0.21
C ILE A 171 7.95 -17.65 -0.26
N LEU A 172 7.44 -17.22 0.89
CA LEU A 172 6.55 -16.07 0.95
C LEU A 172 7.39 -14.78 0.94
N GLY A 173 7.46 -14.12 -0.22
CA GLY A 173 8.25 -12.90 -0.41
C GLY A 173 7.64 -11.65 0.25
N PRO A 174 8.43 -10.57 0.42
CA PRO A 174 8.02 -9.34 1.10
C PRO A 174 6.96 -8.53 0.34
N GLN A 175 6.71 -8.85 -0.93
CA GLN A 175 5.66 -8.23 -1.73
C GLN A 175 4.24 -8.63 -1.30
N TYR A 176 4.13 -9.71 -0.52
CA TYR A 176 2.85 -10.21 0.00
C TYR A 176 2.61 -9.78 1.45
N GLU A 177 1.38 -9.41 1.74
CA GLU A 177 0.93 -9.01 3.07
C GLU A 177 -0.45 -9.60 3.36
N TRP A 178 -0.64 -10.16 4.54
CA TRP A 178 -1.94 -10.68 4.97
C TRP A 178 -2.89 -9.53 5.31
N ASN A 179 -4.17 -9.67 4.98
CA ASN A 179 -5.21 -8.88 5.60
C ASN A 179 -5.34 -9.31 7.07
N HIS A 180 -4.96 -8.41 7.99
CA HIS A 180 -4.76 -8.70 9.41
C HIS A 180 -3.68 -9.78 9.67
N ASN A 181 -3.45 -10.12 10.94
CA ASN A 181 -2.57 -11.23 11.30
C ASN A 181 -3.15 -12.58 10.84
N PRO A 182 -2.38 -13.44 10.16
CA PRO A 182 -2.84 -14.74 9.73
C PRO A 182 -2.98 -15.74 10.90
N ASP A 183 -3.80 -16.76 10.71
CA ASP A 183 -3.71 -18.02 11.44
C ASP A 183 -2.61 -18.88 10.80
N ASN A 184 -1.44 -18.91 11.45
CA ASN A 184 -0.26 -19.64 10.98
C ASN A 184 -0.41 -21.17 10.98
N THR A 185 -1.50 -21.71 11.54
CA THR A 185 -1.81 -23.14 11.43
C THR A 185 -2.56 -23.46 10.13
N ALA A 186 -3.13 -22.45 9.48
CA ALA A 186 -4.04 -22.58 8.34
C ALA A 186 -3.42 -22.11 7.01
N TRP A 187 -2.10 -22.00 6.92
CA TRP A 187 -1.39 -21.84 5.65
C TRP A 187 -0.05 -22.56 5.69
N ALA A 188 0.48 -22.90 4.51
CA ALA A 188 1.83 -23.44 4.36
C ALA A 188 2.35 -23.16 2.95
N ILE A 189 3.68 -23.22 2.79
CA ILE A 189 4.31 -23.32 1.48
C ILE A 189 4.57 -24.80 1.19
N ASN A 190 3.90 -25.36 0.20
CA ASN A 190 3.97 -26.76 -0.19
C ASN A 190 3.68 -26.92 -1.69
N SER A 191 4.72 -26.79 -2.52
CA SER A 191 4.57 -26.79 -4.00
C SER A 191 3.57 -25.74 -4.51
N GLY A 192 3.56 -24.59 -3.84
CA GLY A 192 2.54 -23.53 -3.95
C GLY A 192 2.18 -23.00 -2.57
N LEU A 193 1.29 -22.00 -2.53
CA LEU A 193 0.71 -21.51 -1.29
C LEU A 193 -0.55 -22.31 -0.96
N GLU A 194 -0.47 -23.17 0.05
CA GLU A 194 -1.62 -23.90 0.58
C GLU A 194 -2.39 -23.01 1.57
N LEU A 195 -3.69 -22.83 1.34
CA LEU A 195 -4.62 -22.11 2.22
C LEU A 195 -5.68 -23.09 2.72
N ARG A 196 -5.60 -23.44 4.01
CA ARG A 196 -6.64 -24.21 4.71
C ARG A 196 -7.70 -23.24 5.23
N THR A 197 -8.96 -23.66 5.26
CA THR A 197 -10.03 -22.81 5.79
C THR A 197 -9.75 -22.42 7.24
N ALA A 198 -9.50 -21.12 7.46
CA ALA A 198 -9.16 -20.57 8.76
C ALA A 198 -10.40 -20.08 9.54
N THR A 199 -11.47 -19.74 8.82
CA THR A 199 -12.67 -19.10 9.35
C THR A 199 -13.92 -19.76 8.78
N VAL A 200 -14.95 -19.94 9.62
CA VAL A 200 -16.31 -20.24 9.18
C VAL A 200 -17.10 -18.91 9.18
N THR A 201 -17.50 -18.44 8.01
CA THR A 201 -18.17 -17.15 7.81
C THR A 201 -18.89 -17.12 6.46
N ASP A 202 -19.96 -16.34 6.35
CA ASP A 202 -20.60 -15.95 5.08
C ASP A 202 -20.20 -14.52 4.64
N ASP A 203 -19.36 -13.86 5.44
CA ASP A 203 -18.84 -12.52 5.20
C ASP A 203 -17.35 -12.59 4.85
N PHE A 204 -17.02 -12.22 3.60
CA PHE A 204 -15.66 -12.20 3.08
C PHE A 204 -14.70 -11.35 3.94
N PHE A 205 -15.13 -10.21 4.47
CA PHE A 205 -14.24 -9.35 5.24
C PHE A 205 -13.82 -9.95 6.59
N ARG A 206 -14.56 -10.96 7.07
CA ARG A 206 -14.22 -11.71 8.29
C ARG A 206 -13.27 -12.89 8.03
N ALA A 207 -13.03 -13.24 6.77
CA ALA A 207 -12.15 -14.35 6.41
C ALA A 207 -10.69 -14.02 6.74
N ARG A 208 -10.13 -14.75 7.72
CA ARG A 208 -8.67 -14.77 7.93
C ARG A 208 -7.94 -15.41 6.75
N ASN A 209 -6.64 -15.14 6.68
CA ASN A 209 -5.73 -15.72 5.68
C ASN A 209 -6.07 -15.31 4.23
N THR A 210 -6.58 -14.09 4.04
CA THR A 210 -6.54 -13.43 2.73
C THR A 210 -5.14 -12.84 2.54
N LEU A 211 -4.35 -13.40 1.63
CA LEU A 211 -3.03 -12.90 1.28
C LEU A 211 -3.16 -11.88 0.16
N THR A 212 -2.56 -10.70 0.30
CA THR A 212 -2.71 -9.60 -0.65
C THR A 212 -1.39 -9.18 -1.28
N HIS A 213 -1.48 -8.61 -2.48
CA HIS A 213 -0.38 -8.00 -3.22
C HIS A 213 -0.85 -6.64 -3.78
N ARG A 214 0.02 -5.62 -3.81
CA ARG A 214 -0.30 -4.31 -4.40
C ARG A 214 -0.63 -4.44 -5.89
N ILE A 215 -1.56 -3.65 -6.41
CA ILE A 215 -1.74 -3.52 -7.85
C ILE A 215 -0.58 -2.70 -8.42
N LEU A 216 -0.06 -3.08 -9.59
CA LEU A 216 0.93 -2.29 -10.31
C LEU A 216 0.17 -1.39 -11.30
N GLY A 217 0.30 -0.08 -11.13
CA GLY A 217 -0.38 0.90 -11.99
C GLY A 217 0.41 1.18 -13.28
N PRO A 218 -0.22 1.83 -14.26
CA PRO A 218 -1.61 2.30 -14.24
C PRO A 218 -2.64 1.19 -14.51
N VAL A 219 -2.22 0.10 -15.15
CA VAL A 219 -3.00 -1.11 -15.41
C VAL A 219 -2.11 -2.29 -15.10
N SER A 220 -2.66 -3.33 -14.48
CA SER A 220 -2.02 -4.64 -14.47
C SER A 220 -3.05 -5.76 -14.45
N THR A 221 -2.57 -6.96 -14.73
CA THR A 221 -3.33 -8.20 -14.69
C THR A 221 -2.68 -9.18 -13.72
N ALA A 222 -3.46 -9.67 -12.76
CA ALA A 222 -3.09 -10.81 -11.93
C ALA A 222 -3.72 -12.09 -12.49
N THR A 223 -2.95 -13.18 -12.58
CA THR A 223 -3.46 -14.53 -12.88
C THR A 223 -2.96 -15.51 -11.84
N ILE A 224 -3.86 -16.29 -11.25
CA ILE A 224 -3.49 -17.40 -10.36
C ILE A 224 -3.85 -18.74 -10.99
N GLU A 225 -3.07 -19.76 -10.69
CA GLU A 225 -3.45 -21.17 -10.87
C GLU A 225 -3.88 -21.72 -9.51
N LEU A 226 -5.14 -22.13 -9.39
CA LEU A 226 -5.76 -22.59 -8.16
C LEU A 226 -6.13 -24.07 -8.26
N ASP A 227 -5.50 -24.90 -7.42
CA ASP A 227 -5.91 -26.28 -7.17
C ASP A 227 -6.99 -26.28 -6.09
N TYR A 228 -8.20 -26.72 -6.47
CA TYR A 228 -9.38 -26.78 -5.62
C TYR A 228 -9.80 -28.22 -5.29
N SER A 229 -8.95 -29.21 -5.57
CA SER A 229 -9.28 -30.62 -5.39
C SER A 229 -9.56 -31.03 -3.93
N GLN A 230 -9.07 -30.24 -2.97
CA GLN A 230 -9.23 -30.47 -1.53
C GLN A 230 -10.30 -29.56 -0.88
N MET A 231 -11.13 -28.86 -1.67
CA MET A 231 -12.25 -28.08 -1.11
C MET A 231 -13.33 -28.99 -0.52
N ALA A 232 -13.85 -28.58 0.63
CA ALA A 232 -14.97 -29.21 1.31
C ALA A 232 -16.29 -28.47 1.04
N ASP A 233 -17.41 -29.10 1.39
CA ASP A 233 -18.74 -28.48 1.29
C ASP A 233 -18.79 -27.16 2.08
N GLY A 234 -19.26 -26.11 1.42
CA GLY A 234 -19.36 -24.75 1.94
C GLY A 234 -18.11 -23.89 1.72
N ASP A 235 -17.03 -24.41 1.13
CA ASP A 235 -15.82 -23.65 0.88
C ASP A 235 -16.00 -22.61 -0.24
N ARG A 236 -15.28 -21.49 -0.09
CA ARG A 236 -15.19 -20.35 -1.00
C ARG A 236 -13.72 -19.93 -1.11
N ALA A 237 -13.14 -19.99 -2.30
CA ALA A 237 -11.74 -19.65 -2.52
C ALA A 237 -11.55 -18.96 -3.87
N GLY A 238 -10.64 -17.98 -3.97
CA GLY A 238 -10.49 -17.27 -5.23
C GLY A 238 -9.50 -16.11 -5.24
N LEU A 239 -9.63 -15.30 -6.28
CA LEU A 239 -8.88 -14.06 -6.55
C LEU A 239 -9.81 -12.86 -6.36
N VAL A 240 -9.44 -11.95 -5.46
CA VAL A 240 -10.23 -10.77 -5.08
C VAL A 240 -9.56 -9.48 -5.53
N LEU A 241 -10.37 -8.54 -6.04
CA LEU A 241 -10.05 -7.13 -6.07
C LEU A 241 -10.40 -6.56 -4.69
N TYR A 242 -9.39 -6.42 -3.84
CA TYR A 242 -9.55 -6.15 -2.41
C TYR A 242 -9.45 -4.66 -2.10
N ARG A 243 -10.54 -4.13 -1.54
CA ARG A 243 -10.65 -2.89 -0.75
C ARG A 243 -11.96 -2.96 0.05
N TYR A 244 -12.41 -1.87 0.67
CA TYR A 244 -13.71 -1.83 1.38
C TYR A 244 -14.92 -2.01 0.45
N ALA A 245 -14.79 -1.66 -0.83
CA ALA A 245 -15.63 -2.17 -1.90
C ALA A 245 -14.83 -3.26 -2.62
N ALA A 246 -15.37 -4.46 -2.70
CA ALA A 246 -14.66 -5.62 -3.23
C ALA A 246 -15.52 -6.41 -4.20
N ALA A 247 -14.83 -7.14 -5.06
CA ALA A 247 -15.40 -8.16 -5.93
C ALA A 247 -14.37 -9.27 -6.13
N TRP A 248 -14.81 -10.49 -6.34
CA TRP A 248 -13.90 -11.61 -6.56
C TRP A 248 -14.45 -12.61 -7.56
N ILE A 249 -13.52 -13.32 -8.20
CA ILE A 249 -13.80 -14.54 -8.95
C ILE A 249 -13.21 -15.72 -8.21
N GLY A 250 -13.94 -16.81 -8.10
CA GLY A 250 -13.53 -17.92 -7.24
C GLY A 250 -14.31 -19.20 -7.45
N VAL A 251 -13.81 -20.28 -6.84
CA VAL A 251 -14.48 -21.56 -6.77
C VAL A 251 -15.41 -21.58 -5.56
N VAL A 252 -16.61 -22.09 -5.79
CA VAL A 252 -17.72 -22.19 -4.84
C VAL A 252 -18.13 -23.66 -4.79
N LYS A 253 -17.95 -24.29 -3.62
CA LYS A 253 -18.27 -25.71 -3.38
C LYS A 253 -19.54 -25.82 -2.53
N ASP A 254 -20.62 -26.34 -3.11
CA ASP A 254 -21.91 -26.54 -2.43
C ASP A 254 -22.39 -27.98 -2.63
N GLY A 255 -22.22 -28.80 -1.61
CA GLY A 255 -22.37 -30.25 -1.67
C GLY A 255 -21.47 -30.84 -2.75
N ASP A 256 -22.09 -31.57 -3.68
CA ASP A 256 -21.39 -32.19 -4.81
C ASP A 256 -21.13 -31.22 -5.98
N ARG A 257 -21.76 -30.03 -5.97
CA ARG A 257 -21.63 -29.04 -7.05
C ARG A 257 -20.42 -28.15 -6.82
N THR A 258 -19.72 -27.86 -7.91
CA THR A 258 -18.50 -27.06 -7.89
C THR A 258 -18.56 -26.11 -9.07
N LYS A 259 -18.63 -24.81 -8.79
CA LYS A 259 -18.72 -23.78 -9.82
C LYS A 259 -17.62 -22.75 -9.66
N VAL A 260 -17.23 -22.13 -10.77
CA VAL A 260 -16.56 -20.83 -10.73
C VAL A 260 -17.66 -19.77 -10.71
N ALA A 261 -17.54 -18.78 -9.84
CA ALA A 261 -18.49 -17.68 -9.70
C ALA A 261 -17.78 -16.33 -9.64
N MET A 262 -18.43 -15.30 -10.15
CA MET A 262 -18.07 -13.91 -9.94
C MET A 262 -19.03 -13.31 -8.91
N ILE A 263 -18.48 -12.85 -7.79
CA ILE A 263 -19.22 -12.17 -6.73
C ILE A 263 -18.84 -10.68 -6.73
N ASN A 264 -19.85 -9.82 -6.73
CA ASN A 264 -19.69 -8.37 -6.76
C ASN A 264 -20.42 -7.69 -5.59
N ASN A 265 -20.39 -6.36 -5.52
CA ASN A 265 -21.12 -5.53 -4.55
C ASN A 265 -20.76 -5.81 -3.07
N ILE A 266 -19.61 -6.39 -2.78
CA ILE A 266 -19.15 -6.60 -1.41
C ILE A 266 -18.74 -5.24 -0.85
N MET A 267 -19.30 -4.83 0.29
CA MET A 267 -19.16 -3.45 0.77
C MET A 267 -19.05 -3.36 2.28
N MET A 268 -18.07 -2.58 2.74
CA MET A 268 -18.00 -2.00 4.08
C MET A 268 -18.19 -0.49 4.01
N ILE A 269 -18.82 0.08 5.03
CA ILE A 269 -18.90 1.54 5.21
C ILE A 269 -18.16 1.96 6.48
N PRO A 270 -17.55 3.15 6.52
CA PRO A 270 -16.76 3.62 7.67
C PRO A 270 -17.58 3.88 8.94
N ASP A 271 -18.89 4.00 8.81
CA ASP A 271 -19.81 4.36 9.89
C ASP A 271 -19.63 3.41 11.09
N ASP A 272 -19.30 3.98 12.25
CA ASP A 272 -19.08 3.24 13.51
C ASP A 272 -18.04 2.10 13.43
N GLY A 273 -16.91 2.35 12.74
CA GLY A 273 -15.72 1.50 12.85
C GLY A 273 -15.57 0.43 11.75
N TRP A 274 -16.02 0.73 10.53
CA TRP A 274 -15.90 -0.15 9.35
C TRP A 274 -16.64 -1.48 9.50
N HIS A 275 -17.91 -1.51 9.10
CA HIS A 275 -18.73 -2.74 9.14
C HIS A 275 -19.26 -3.13 7.76
N THR A 276 -19.41 -4.43 7.53
CA THR A 276 -19.97 -4.99 6.30
C THR A 276 -21.46 -4.66 6.18
N VAL A 277 -21.85 -4.03 5.06
CA VAL A 277 -23.24 -3.72 4.72
C VAL A 277 -23.78 -4.54 3.57
N ASN A 278 -22.90 -5.08 2.72
CA ASN A 278 -23.25 -6.06 1.72
C ASN A 278 -22.16 -7.14 1.67
N LYS A 279 -22.56 -8.41 1.79
CA LYS A 279 -21.67 -9.59 1.76
C LYS A 279 -21.36 -10.07 0.35
N GLY A 280 -22.01 -9.50 -0.65
CA GLY A 280 -21.81 -9.75 -2.07
C GLY A 280 -22.98 -10.44 -2.74
N ASP A 281 -23.14 -10.16 -4.03
CA ASP A 281 -24.12 -10.76 -4.92
C ASP A 281 -23.40 -11.66 -5.92
N GLU A 282 -23.94 -12.87 -6.16
CA GLU A 282 -23.48 -13.70 -7.26
C GLU A 282 -24.01 -13.14 -8.58
N ILE A 283 -23.10 -12.63 -9.41
CA ILE A 283 -23.44 -12.01 -10.69
C ILE A 283 -23.53 -13.04 -11.81
N ASP A 284 -22.60 -13.99 -11.83
CA ASP A 284 -22.54 -15.02 -12.86
C ASP A 284 -21.76 -16.24 -12.35
N SER A 285 -22.07 -17.43 -12.87
CA SER A 285 -21.37 -18.66 -12.51
C SER A 285 -21.48 -19.76 -13.56
N VAL A 286 -20.49 -20.65 -13.56
CA VAL A 286 -20.40 -21.81 -14.46
C VAL A 286 -19.95 -23.03 -13.67
N GLU A 287 -20.63 -24.16 -13.80
CA GLU A 287 -20.21 -25.45 -13.22
C GLU A 287 -18.89 -25.91 -13.85
N ILE A 288 -17.96 -26.38 -13.01
CA ILE A 288 -16.61 -26.79 -13.42
C ILE A 288 -16.24 -28.16 -12.87
N SER A 289 -15.23 -28.77 -13.47
CA SER A 289 -14.62 -30.02 -13.01
C SER A 289 -13.12 -30.02 -13.33
N GLY A 290 -12.37 -30.99 -12.80
CA GLY A 290 -10.94 -31.17 -13.09
C GLY A 290 -9.98 -30.81 -11.95
N GLY A 291 -10.45 -30.14 -10.89
CA GLY A 291 -9.68 -29.91 -9.67
C GLY A 291 -8.64 -28.77 -9.74
N SER A 292 -8.43 -28.16 -10.90
CA SER A 292 -7.57 -26.99 -11.08
C SER A 292 -8.22 -25.96 -12.02
N ILE A 293 -7.99 -24.68 -11.80
CA ILE A 293 -8.53 -23.58 -12.61
C ILE A 293 -7.57 -22.39 -12.59
N TRP A 294 -7.56 -21.60 -13.66
CA TRP A 294 -6.87 -20.32 -13.69
C TRP A 294 -7.89 -19.20 -13.51
N LEU A 295 -7.61 -18.29 -12.59
CA LEU A 295 -8.45 -17.12 -12.30
C LEU A 295 -7.65 -15.86 -12.60
N ARG A 296 -8.25 -14.91 -13.31
CA ARG A 296 -7.59 -13.69 -13.77
C ARG A 296 -8.41 -12.46 -13.45
N LEU A 297 -7.70 -11.41 -13.04
CA LEU A 297 -8.22 -10.09 -12.73
C LEU A 297 -7.35 -9.02 -13.41
N GLU A 298 -7.91 -8.35 -14.41
CA GLU A 298 -7.35 -7.14 -15.03
C GLU A 298 -7.96 -5.92 -14.34
N VAL A 299 -7.14 -4.92 -14.01
CA VAL A 299 -7.61 -3.72 -13.32
C VAL A 299 -6.82 -2.49 -13.74
N GLY A 300 -7.55 -1.44 -14.09
CA GLY A 300 -7.02 -0.08 -14.25
C GLY A 300 -7.20 0.71 -12.96
N VAL A 301 -6.16 1.39 -12.48
CA VAL A 301 -6.16 2.07 -11.18
C VAL A 301 -5.97 3.58 -11.28
N ASN A 302 -6.36 4.15 -12.42
CA ASN A 302 -6.38 5.57 -12.70
C ASN A 302 -7.49 5.88 -13.72
N TRP A 303 -8.17 7.01 -13.56
CA TRP A 303 -9.26 7.49 -14.43
C TRP A 303 -8.94 7.46 -15.94
N LEU A 304 -7.68 7.61 -16.34
CA LEU A 304 -7.23 7.50 -17.73
C LEU A 304 -7.36 6.09 -18.31
N TYR A 305 -7.42 5.07 -17.46
CA TYR A 305 -7.25 3.66 -17.83
C TYR A 305 -8.41 2.77 -17.38
N ASN A 306 -9.60 3.36 -17.19
CA ASN A 306 -10.83 2.67 -16.78
C ASN A 306 -10.71 2.09 -15.36
N GLU A 307 -11.35 2.74 -14.39
CA GLU A 307 -11.31 2.39 -12.95
C GLU A 307 -12.18 1.16 -12.65
N GLU A 308 -11.93 0.06 -13.35
CA GLU A 308 -12.76 -1.14 -13.33
C GLU A 308 -11.91 -2.41 -13.18
N GLY A 309 -12.43 -3.37 -12.41
CA GLY A 309 -11.90 -4.72 -12.33
C GLY A 309 -12.65 -5.66 -13.26
N ARG A 310 -11.94 -6.36 -14.13
CA ARG A 310 -12.50 -7.35 -15.08
C ARG A 310 -12.03 -8.74 -14.72
N PHE A 311 -12.99 -9.66 -14.58
CA PHE A 311 -12.75 -11.01 -14.12
C PHE A 311 -12.90 -12.01 -15.26
N SER A 312 -11.97 -12.95 -15.33
CA SER A 312 -12.01 -14.06 -16.29
C SER A 312 -11.42 -15.34 -15.69
N TYR A 313 -11.80 -16.48 -16.25
CA TYR A 313 -11.27 -17.78 -15.84
C TYR A 313 -10.84 -18.61 -17.05
N SER A 314 -10.05 -19.65 -16.80
CA SER A 314 -9.61 -20.62 -17.80
C SER A 314 -9.49 -22.00 -17.18
N THR A 315 -9.86 -23.05 -17.93
CA THR A 315 -9.73 -24.45 -17.53
C THR A 315 -8.53 -25.16 -18.18
N ASP A 316 -7.87 -24.52 -19.16
CA ASP A 316 -6.69 -25.03 -19.87
C ASP A 316 -5.43 -24.18 -19.61
N GLY A 317 -5.57 -23.05 -18.91
CA GLY A 317 -4.49 -22.09 -18.64
C GLY A 317 -4.11 -21.22 -19.84
N VAL A 318 -4.82 -21.34 -20.97
CA VAL A 318 -4.52 -20.68 -22.24
C VAL A 318 -5.68 -19.78 -22.67
N THR A 319 -6.89 -20.32 -22.74
CA THR A 319 -8.08 -19.64 -23.22
C THR A 319 -8.88 -19.10 -22.04
N PHE A 320 -8.97 -17.77 -21.93
CA PHE A 320 -9.70 -17.10 -20.86
C PHE A 320 -11.09 -16.65 -21.32
N GLN A 321 -12.09 -16.91 -20.48
CA GLN A 321 -13.47 -16.50 -20.66
C GLN A 321 -13.83 -15.48 -19.58
N SER A 322 -14.39 -14.34 -19.98
CA SER A 322 -14.94 -13.36 -19.03
C SER A 322 -16.10 -13.97 -18.26
N LEU A 323 -16.27 -13.58 -17.00
CA LEU A 323 -17.37 -14.03 -16.14
C LEU A 323 -17.93 -12.85 -15.35
N GLY A 324 -19.23 -12.61 -15.49
CA GLY A 324 -19.92 -11.46 -14.88
C GLY A 324 -19.58 -10.11 -15.53
N GLU A 325 -20.11 -9.04 -14.93
CA GLU A 325 -19.84 -7.65 -15.32
C GLU A 325 -18.56 -7.09 -14.68
N SER A 326 -18.03 -5.98 -15.21
CA SER A 326 -16.92 -5.26 -14.58
C SER A 326 -17.30 -4.77 -13.18
N HIS A 327 -16.41 -4.95 -12.20
CA HIS A 327 -16.53 -4.23 -10.93
C HIS A 327 -16.11 -2.78 -11.11
N GLN A 328 -17.07 -1.86 -11.06
CA GLN A 328 -16.79 -0.43 -10.96
C GLN A 328 -16.11 -0.18 -9.62
N GLN A 329 -14.86 0.25 -9.63
CA GLN A 329 -14.15 0.54 -8.39
C GLN A 329 -14.89 1.67 -7.69
N VAL A 330 -15.48 1.34 -6.54
CA VAL A 330 -16.30 2.29 -5.83
C VAL A 330 -15.36 3.24 -5.09
N ASN A 331 -15.61 4.54 -5.31
CA ASN A 331 -15.17 5.65 -4.47
C ASN A 331 -13.63 5.90 -4.44
N ASN A 332 -13.23 6.93 -5.19
CA ASN A 332 -11.89 7.55 -5.20
C ASN A 332 -11.54 8.27 -3.87
N GLY A 333 -12.37 8.11 -2.84
CA GLY A 333 -12.16 8.68 -1.52
C GLY A 333 -10.99 8.06 -0.77
N ILE A 334 -10.39 8.89 0.08
CA ILE A 334 -9.18 8.63 0.85
C ILE A 334 -9.44 7.91 2.19
N LEU A 335 -10.70 7.71 2.57
CA LEU A 335 -11.10 7.29 3.93
C LEU A 335 -10.49 5.96 4.38
N HIS A 336 -10.30 5.02 3.45
CA HIS A 336 -9.69 3.72 3.76
C HIS A 336 -8.15 3.73 3.66
N PHE A 337 -7.54 4.83 3.19
CA PHE A 337 -6.10 5.08 2.93
C PHE A 337 -5.36 4.11 2.00
N LEU A 338 -5.75 2.85 1.99
CA LEU A 338 -5.21 1.80 1.13
C LEU A 338 -5.80 1.95 -0.27
N GLY A 339 -4.94 1.83 -1.29
CA GLY A 339 -5.38 1.57 -2.66
C GLY A 339 -5.96 0.17 -2.82
N TYR A 340 -6.53 -0.13 -3.97
CA TYR A 340 -6.95 -1.50 -4.27
C TYR A 340 -5.75 -2.46 -4.31
N ARG A 341 -6.02 -3.72 -3.99
CA ARG A 341 -5.03 -4.80 -4.02
C ARG A 341 -5.58 -6.02 -4.76
N TYR A 342 -4.70 -6.84 -5.27
CA TYR A 342 -5.04 -8.23 -5.55
C TYR A 342 -5.02 -9.02 -4.24
N GLY A 343 -5.86 -10.04 -4.12
CA GLY A 343 -5.76 -10.98 -3.00
C GLY A 343 -6.18 -12.39 -3.35
N VAL A 344 -5.60 -13.36 -2.66
CA VAL A 344 -6.06 -14.77 -2.67
C VAL A 344 -6.60 -15.13 -1.31
N PHE A 345 -7.68 -15.90 -1.28
CA PHE A 345 -8.37 -16.25 -0.04
C PHE A 345 -8.93 -17.67 -0.08
N ASN A 346 -9.21 -18.21 1.11
CA ASN A 346 -10.03 -19.40 1.31
C ASN A 346 -10.77 -19.34 2.66
N TYR A 347 -12.09 -19.51 2.65
CA TYR A 347 -12.91 -19.64 3.87
C TYR A 347 -14.04 -20.65 3.67
N ALA A 348 -14.64 -21.09 4.78
CA ALA A 348 -15.78 -22.00 4.77
C ALA A 348 -17.05 -21.26 5.21
N THR A 349 -18.21 -21.65 4.69
CA THR A 349 -19.52 -21.20 5.18
C THR A 349 -20.17 -22.20 6.14
N LEU A 350 -19.75 -23.48 6.10
CA LEU A 350 -20.30 -24.57 6.90
C LEU A 350 -19.36 -25.03 8.01
N ALA A 351 -18.21 -25.58 7.65
CA ALA A 351 -17.22 -26.11 8.59
C ALA A 351 -15.81 -26.02 8.03
N ARG A 352 -14.81 -25.86 8.92
CA ARG A 352 -13.40 -25.97 8.52
C ARG A 352 -13.08 -27.40 8.14
N GLY A 353 -12.11 -27.57 7.24
CA GLY A 353 -11.59 -28.89 6.88
C GLY A 353 -11.06 -28.97 5.45
N GLY A 354 -11.59 -28.13 4.55
CA GLY A 354 -11.08 -28.05 3.19
C GLY A 354 -9.90 -27.09 3.01
N ALA A 355 -9.26 -27.20 1.85
CA ALA A 355 -8.07 -26.46 1.48
C ALA A 355 -8.00 -26.20 -0.04
N VAL A 356 -7.22 -25.20 -0.42
CA VAL A 356 -6.81 -24.94 -1.80
C VAL A 356 -5.30 -24.73 -1.86
N THR A 357 -4.71 -24.98 -3.02
CA THR A 357 -3.30 -24.62 -3.28
C THR A 357 -3.23 -23.63 -4.43
N VAL A 358 -2.73 -22.43 -4.16
CA VAL A 358 -2.38 -21.45 -5.19
C VAL A 358 -1.01 -21.84 -5.73
N LYS A 359 -0.98 -22.51 -6.89
CA LYS A 359 0.24 -23.03 -7.53
C LYS A 359 1.12 -21.94 -8.10
N SER A 360 0.52 -20.84 -8.53
CA SER A 360 1.24 -19.66 -8.99
C SER A 360 0.43 -18.38 -8.87
N PHE A 361 1.13 -17.25 -8.77
CA PHE A 361 0.59 -15.90 -8.82
C PHE A 361 1.43 -15.08 -9.80
N GLY A 362 0.86 -14.78 -10.96
CA GLY A 362 1.49 -13.99 -12.02
C GLY A 362 0.96 -12.57 -12.07
N ILE A 363 1.85 -11.57 -12.15
CA ILE A 363 1.50 -10.17 -12.43
C ILE A 363 2.14 -9.73 -13.75
N HIS A 364 1.33 -9.12 -14.61
CA HIS A 364 1.74 -8.54 -15.89
C HIS A 364 1.21 -7.11 -16.01
N GLU A 365 2.01 -6.22 -16.60
CA GLU A 365 1.62 -4.84 -16.95
C GLU A 365 0.91 -4.79 -18.31
#